data_AF-A0A962W1W6-F1
#
_entry.id   AF-A0A962W1W6-F1
#
_cell.length_a   1.000
_cell.length_b   1.000
_cell.length_c   1.000
_cell.angle_alpha   90.00
_cell.angle_beta   90.00
_cell.angle_gamma   90.00
#
_symmetry.space_group_name_H-M   'P 1'
#
loop_
_entity.id
_entity.type
_entity.pdbx_description
1 polymer ?
#
loop_
_entity_poly.entity_id
_entity_poly.type
_entity_poly.pdbx_seq_one_letter_code
_entity_poly.pdbx_strand_id
1 'polypeptide(L)'
;SMGMIADALARKGLGTMVEEILARKPVSDPHILCAGIGDVLYDRAPLQVTQFEADIRIARQLEKIWLEKGGGGNSCESYTLPWYFAALHTSIDCFEKRGRKGYLFTVGDEEPPRDLPAKAIARFIGDRPQRDFSSRELLTMVSRMYHVFHVIVEEGSHARHDPHGVRSRWVDLLGQRVIGLADHTKLAEVIVSAIEVNEGRDRDRVAKSWSSRQTALVVRRAVAGLTPTAAPASGVVRF
;
A
#
# COMPACT_ATOMS: atom_id res chain seq x y z
N SER A 1 -12.50 11.10 6.93
CA SER A 1 -11.64 10.88 8.10
C SER A 1 -10.24 11.49 7.97
N MET A 2 -9.63 11.49 6.78
CA MET A 2 -8.24 11.97 6.58
C MET A 2 -8.05 13.39 6.01
N GLY A 3 -9.10 14.15 5.69
CA GLY A 3 -9.06 15.60 5.38
C GLY A 3 -7.75 16.16 4.77
N MET A 4 -7.07 17.04 5.51
CA MET A 4 -5.80 17.67 5.09
C MET A 4 -4.62 16.69 5.02
N ILE A 5 -4.68 15.59 5.77
CA ILE A 5 -3.64 14.56 5.79
C ILE A 5 -3.60 13.85 4.44
N ALA A 6 -4.74 13.48 3.88
CA ALA A 6 -4.83 12.86 2.57
C ALA A 6 -4.25 13.77 1.46
N ASP A 7 -4.51 15.07 1.51
CA ASP A 7 -3.96 16.03 0.55
C ASP A 7 -2.43 16.17 0.71
N ALA A 8 -1.94 16.24 1.96
CA ALA A 8 -0.50 16.29 2.24
C ALA A 8 0.23 15.01 1.78
N LEU A 9 -0.36 13.84 2.02
CA LEU A 9 0.16 12.56 1.55
C LEU A 9 0.18 12.50 0.02
N ALA A 10 -0.92 12.85 -0.64
CA ALA A 10 -1.04 12.77 -2.09
C ALA A 10 -0.12 13.77 -2.82
N ARG A 11 -0.04 15.02 -2.35
CA ARG A 11 0.69 16.09 -3.04
C ARG A 11 2.16 16.15 -2.69
N LYS A 12 2.52 15.93 -1.43
CA LYS A 12 3.92 16.03 -0.97
C LYS A 12 4.52 14.66 -0.72
N GLY A 13 3.82 13.82 0.05
CA GLY A 13 4.32 12.51 0.46
C GLY A 13 4.65 11.60 -0.72
N LEU A 14 3.79 11.51 -1.74
CA LEU A 14 4.02 10.66 -2.91
C LEU A 14 5.17 11.15 -3.79
N GLY A 15 5.39 12.46 -3.91
CA GLY A 15 6.55 13.02 -4.61
C GLY A 15 7.85 12.64 -3.91
N THR A 16 7.94 12.89 -2.60
CA THR A 16 9.09 12.49 -1.78
C THR A 16 9.30 10.97 -1.82
N MET A 17 8.23 10.17 -1.82
CA MET A 17 8.33 8.71 -1.90
C MET A 17 9.03 8.24 -3.19
N VAL A 18 8.68 8.82 -4.33
CA VAL A 18 9.30 8.48 -5.62
C VAL A 18 10.79 8.85 -5.59
N GLU A 19 11.12 10.05 -5.10
CA GLU A 19 12.51 10.50 -4.97
C GLU A 19 13.33 9.58 -4.05
N GLU A 20 12.80 9.23 -2.89
CA GLU A 20 13.47 8.36 -1.91
C GLU A 20 13.67 6.93 -2.43
N ILE A 21 12.68 6.36 -3.13
CA ILE A 21 12.80 5.03 -3.75
C ILE A 21 13.93 5.05 -4.81
N LEU A 22 13.98 6.07 -5.65
CA LEU A 22 15.01 6.20 -6.69
C LEU A 22 16.40 6.48 -6.11
N ALA A 23 16.49 7.26 -5.03
CA ALA A 23 17.75 7.61 -4.39
C ALA A 23 18.33 6.45 -3.58
N ARG A 24 17.51 5.79 -2.75
CA ARG A 24 17.97 4.73 -1.84
C ARG A 24 18.04 3.36 -2.49
N LYS A 25 17.31 3.16 -3.61
CA LYS A 25 17.26 1.92 -4.39
C LYS A 25 17.04 0.69 -3.49
N PRO A 26 15.94 0.66 -2.71
CA PRO A 26 15.63 -0.49 -1.86
C PRO A 26 15.41 -1.77 -2.69
N VAL A 27 15.06 -1.61 -3.97
CA VAL A 27 15.04 -2.63 -5.02
C VAL A 27 15.73 -2.10 -6.28
N SER A 28 16.15 -2.99 -7.18
CA SER A 28 16.72 -2.63 -8.48
C SER A 28 15.64 -2.16 -9.46
N ASP A 29 15.90 -1.07 -10.17
CA ASP A 29 15.09 -0.55 -11.29
C ASP A 29 13.58 -0.43 -10.99
N PRO A 30 13.20 0.32 -9.93
CA PRO A 30 11.81 0.42 -9.51
C PRO A 30 10.95 1.11 -10.56
N HIS A 31 9.79 0.51 -10.82
CA HIS A 31 8.68 1.16 -11.52
C HIS A 31 7.56 1.38 -10.52
N ILE A 32 6.98 2.58 -10.51
CA ILE A 32 6.01 3.01 -9.51
C ILE A 32 4.68 3.30 -10.19
N LEU A 33 3.61 2.73 -9.64
CA LEU A 33 2.22 3.05 -9.95
C LEU A 33 1.58 3.57 -8.67
N CYS A 34 0.87 4.68 -8.79
CA CYS A 34 0.06 5.26 -7.73
C CYS A 34 -1.44 5.12 -8.04
N ALA A 35 -2.23 4.95 -6.98
CA ALA A 35 -3.68 4.85 -7.09
C ALA A 35 -4.38 5.72 -6.05
N GLY A 36 -5.44 6.42 -6.47
CA GLY A 36 -6.43 7.01 -5.57
C GLY A 36 -7.50 5.97 -5.25
N ILE A 37 -7.78 5.79 -3.96
CA ILE A 37 -8.76 4.82 -3.45
C ILE A 37 -9.86 5.61 -2.76
N GLY A 38 -11.11 5.23 -3.03
CA GLY A 38 -12.30 5.73 -2.37
C GLY A 38 -13.24 4.58 -1.98
N ASP A 39 -14.50 4.92 -1.72
CA ASP A 39 -15.54 3.98 -1.33
C ASP A 39 -16.45 3.61 -2.51
N VAL A 40 -16.51 2.33 -2.86
CA VAL A 40 -17.35 1.82 -3.96
C VAL A 40 -18.86 2.07 -3.77
N LEU A 41 -19.32 2.27 -2.53
CA LEU A 41 -20.72 2.49 -2.22
C LEU A 41 -21.13 3.96 -2.38
N TYR A 42 -20.22 4.90 -2.16
CA TYR A 42 -20.56 6.33 -2.05
C TYR A 42 -19.85 7.21 -3.09
N ASP A 43 -18.69 6.80 -3.60
CA ASP A 43 -17.87 7.60 -4.49
C ASP A 43 -18.17 7.36 -5.98
N ARG A 44 -17.80 8.32 -6.83
CA ARG A 44 -18.03 8.26 -8.28
C ARG A 44 -16.88 7.57 -9.03
N ALA A 45 -15.66 7.74 -8.54
CA ALA A 45 -14.41 7.21 -9.03
C ALA A 45 -13.60 6.61 -7.86
N PRO A 46 -14.09 5.50 -7.27
CA PRO A 46 -13.50 4.86 -6.09
C PRO A 46 -12.14 4.20 -6.38
N LEU A 47 -11.75 4.10 -7.65
CA LEU A 47 -10.40 3.72 -8.05
C LEU A 47 -9.96 4.58 -9.23
N GLN A 48 -8.82 5.24 -9.06
CA GLN A 48 -8.11 5.96 -10.13
C GLN A 48 -6.66 5.47 -10.12
N VAL A 49 -6.19 4.94 -11.25
CA VAL A 49 -4.87 4.33 -11.35
C VAL A 49 -4.03 5.05 -12.40
N THR A 50 -2.75 5.24 -12.07
CA THR A 50 -1.72 5.71 -13.00
C THR A 50 -1.11 4.55 -13.77
N GLN A 51 -0.20 4.83 -14.71
CA GLN A 51 0.66 3.79 -15.28
C GLN A 51 1.89 3.58 -14.40
N PHE A 52 2.54 2.43 -14.55
CA PHE A 52 3.87 2.21 -13.98
C PHE A 52 4.89 3.10 -14.69
N GLU A 53 5.61 3.92 -13.93
CA GLU A 53 6.66 4.81 -14.42
C GLU A 53 7.99 4.52 -13.73
N ALA A 54 9.08 4.59 -14.48
CA ALA A 54 10.45 4.42 -13.97
C ALA A 54 11.07 5.73 -13.46
N ASP A 55 10.36 6.85 -13.60
CA ASP A 55 10.88 8.19 -13.34
C ASP A 55 9.80 9.13 -12.79
N ILE A 56 10.18 10.40 -12.59
CA ILE A 56 9.36 11.43 -11.94
C ILE A 56 8.10 11.83 -12.74
N ARG A 57 7.87 11.31 -13.96
CA ARG A 57 6.62 11.52 -14.72
C ARG A 57 5.39 11.13 -13.91
N ILE A 58 5.51 10.18 -12.98
CA ILE A 58 4.46 9.82 -12.03
C ILE A 58 3.94 11.03 -11.23
N ALA A 59 4.79 12.00 -10.89
CA ALA A 59 4.38 13.21 -10.16
C ALA A 59 3.32 14.03 -10.91
N ARG A 60 3.45 14.14 -12.24
CA ARG A 60 2.45 14.82 -13.08
C ARG A 60 1.14 14.04 -13.19
N GLN A 61 1.18 12.71 -13.05
CA GLN A 61 -0.03 11.88 -13.05
C GLN A 61 -0.74 11.98 -11.69
N LEU A 62 0.03 12.06 -10.59
CA LEU A 62 -0.49 12.26 -9.25
C LEU A 62 -1.28 13.56 -9.10
N GLU A 63 -0.81 14.66 -9.72
CA GLU A 63 -1.55 15.93 -9.73
C GLU A 63 -2.93 15.84 -10.39
N LYS A 64 -3.16 14.83 -11.23
CA LYS A 64 -4.44 14.60 -11.93
C LYS A 64 -5.39 13.69 -11.16
N ILE A 65 -4.92 13.02 -10.11
CA ILE A 65 -5.78 12.18 -9.28
C ILE A 65 -6.78 13.07 -8.56
N TRP A 66 -8.06 12.82 -8.80
CA TRP A 66 -9.13 13.53 -8.11
C TRP A 66 -9.37 12.90 -6.75
N LEU A 67 -8.96 13.60 -5.69
CA LEU A 67 -9.34 13.22 -4.33
C LEU A 67 -10.80 13.59 -4.12
N GLU A 68 -11.71 12.61 -4.15
CA GLU A 68 -13.16 12.85 -4.02
C GLU A 68 -13.53 13.52 -2.70
N LYS A 69 -12.69 13.38 -1.67
CA LYS A 69 -12.93 13.85 -0.29
C LYS A 69 -14.28 13.36 0.26
N GLY A 70 -14.83 12.30 -0.34
CA GLY A 70 -15.98 11.57 0.14
C GLY A 70 -15.68 10.87 1.47
N GLY A 71 -16.74 10.50 2.18
CA GLY A 71 -16.66 9.69 3.38
C GLY A 71 -17.90 8.82 3.46
N GLY A 72 -17.70 7.51 3.37
CA GLY A 72 -18.74 6.53 3.65
C GLY A 72 -19.01 6.48 5.16
N GLY A 73 -20.27 6.53 5.58
CA GLY A 73 -20.66 6.30 6.97
C GLY A 73 -20.53 4.83 7.42
N ASN A 74 -19.78 4.01 6.68
CA ASN A 74 -19.64 2.56 6.82
C ASN A 74 -18.33 2.12 7.49
N SER A 75 -17.49 3.09 7.89
CA SER A 75 -16.22 2.88 8.62
C SER A 75 -15.20 2.02 7.88
N CYS A 76 -15.27 1.98 6.54
CA CYS A 76 -14.36 1.19 5.72
C CYS A 76 -14.24 1.77 4.29
N GLU A 77 -13.01 2.07 3.86
CA GLU A 77 -12.70 2.34 2.45
C GLU A 77 -12.57 1.02 1.65
N SER A 78 -12.74 1.10 0.33
CA SER A 78 -12.75 -0.09 -0.53
C SER A 78 -11.36 -0.58 -0.94
N TYR A 79 -10.50 -0.91 0.04
CA TYR A 79 -9.14 -1.41 -0.21
C TYR A 79 -9.08 -2.73 -0.99
N THR A 80 -10.19 -3.47 -1.12
CA THR A 80 -10.27 -4.67 -1.96
C THR A 80 -10.28 -4.38 -3.46
N LEU A 81 -10.75 -3.21 -3.89
CA LEU A 81 -10.79 -2.83 -5.31
C LEU A 81 -9.38 -2.69 -5.93
N PRO A 82 -8.41 -1.99 -5.31
CA PRO A 82 -7.03 -1.98 -5.81
C PRO A 82 -6.34 -3.36 -5.70
N TRP A 83 -6.73 -4.23 -4.76
CA TRP A 83 -6.21 -5.60 -4.72
C TRP A 83 -6.69 -6.42 -5.93
N TYR A 84 -7.97 -6.31 -6.29
CA TYR A 84 -8.53 -6.94 -7.49
C TYR A 84 -7.82 -6.42 -8.74
N PHE A 85 -7.68 -5.10 -8.88
CA PHE A 85 -6.96 -4.48 -9.98
C PHE A 85 -5.51 -4.96 -10.07
N ALA A 86 -4.76 -4.94 -8.96
CA ALA A 86 -3.38 -5.39 -8.95
C ALA A 86 -3.24 -6.87 -9.33
N ALA A 87 -4.14 -7.73 -8.86
CA ALA A 87 -4.07 -9.17 -9.12
C ALA A 87 -4.38 -9.57 -10.59
N LEU A 88 -5.18 -8.77 -11.30
CA LEU A 88 -5.76 -9.18 -12.60
C LEU A 88 -5.49 -8.20 -13.75
N HIS A 89 -5.18 -6.94 -13.44
CA HIS A 89 -5.04 -5.85 -14.42
C HIS A 89 -3.65 -5.23 -14.41
N THR A 90 -2.67 -5.92 -13.84
CA THR A 90 -1.26 -5.51 -13.92
C THR A 90 -0.41 -6.61 -14.54
N SER A 91 0.55 -6.17 -15.35
CA SER A 91 1.65 -7.00 -15.85
C SER A 91 2.93 -6.37 -15.31
N ILE A 92 3.66 -7.11 -14.46
CA ILE A 92 4.84 -6.60 -13.78
C ILE A 92 6.06 -7.46 -14.11
N ASP A 93 7.07 -6.82 -14.67
CA ASP A 93 8.30 -7.44 -15.16
C ASP A 93 9.07 -8.18 -14.06
N CYS A 94 9.05 -7.68 -12.82
CA CYS A 94 9.66 -8.35 -11.67
C CYS A 94 9.07 -9.73 -11.41
N PHE A 95 7.75 -9.90 -11.56
CA PHE A 95 7.08 -11.17 -11.33
C PHE A 95 7.20 -12.09 -12.54
N GLU A 96 6.78 -11.61 -13.71
CA GLU A 96 6.66 -12.44 -14.91
C GLU A 96 8.00 -12.96 -15.42
N LYS A 97 9.05 -12.12 -15.37
CA LYS A 97 10.36 -12.48 -15.94
C LYS A 97 11.39 -12.90 -14.91
N ARG A 98 11.28 -12.42 -13.68
CA ARG A 98 12.28 -12.67 -12.62
C ARG A 98 11.76 -13.52 -11.46
N GLY A 99 10.47 -13.86 -11.44
CA GLY A 99 9.86 -14.62 -10.35
C GLY A 99 9.90 -13.89 -9.00
N ARG A 100 10.05 -12.56 -9.00
CA ARG A 100 10.11 -11.72 -7.80
C ARG A 100 8.80 -10.97 -7.62
N LYS A 101 8.28 -10.94 -6.40
CA LYS A 101 7.05 -10.20 -6.11
C LYS A 101 7.29 -8.70 -6.20
N GLY A 102 6.28 -7.97 -6.67
CA GLY A 102 6.21 -6.52 -6.52
C GLY A 102 5.82 -6.13 -5.09
N TYR A 103 5.65 -4.82 -4.86
CA TYR A 103 5.17 -4.28 -3.59
C TYR A 103 3.86 -3.53 -3.79
N LEU A 104 2.89 -3.76 -2.91
CA LEU A 104 1.62 -3.04 -2.90
C LEU A 104 1.39 -2.48 -1.49
N PHE A 105 1.36 -1.16 -1.39
CA PHE A 105 1.05 -0.44 -0.15
C PHE A 105 -0.31 0.22 -0.30
N THR A 106 -1.20 -0.05 0.65
CA THR A 106 -2.41 0.76 0.87
C THR A 106 -2.16 1.65 2.08
N VAL A 107 -2.72 2.86 2.07
CA VAL A 107 -2.51 3.85 3.14
C VAL A 107 -3.88 4.41 3.52
N GLY A 108 -4.22 4.37 4.81
CA GLY A 108 -5.52 4.82 5.29
C GLY A 108 -5.62 4.79 6.81
N ASP A 109 -6.74 5.24 7.37
CA ASP A 109 -6.99 5.23 8.82
C ASP A 109 -8.20 4.39 9.26
N GLU A 110 -8.81 3.65 8.33
CA GLU A 110 -10.04 2.88 8.54
C GLU A 110 -9.80 1.37 8.67
N GLU A 111 -10.87 0.62 8.95
CA GLU A 111 -10.85 -0.83 9.12
C GLU A 111 -10.51 -1.59 7.83
N PRO A 112 -10.07 -2.86 7.93
CA PRO A 112 -9.82 -3.71 6.77
C PRO A 112 -11.01 -3.76 5.80
N PRO A 113 -10.74 -3.94 4.49
CA PRO A 113 -11.78 -3.90 3.49
C PRO A 113 -12.78 -5.04 3.68
N ARG A 114 -14.04 -4.74 3.37
CA ARG A 114 -15.10 -5.75 3.23
C ARG A 114 -15.01 -6.46 1.87
N ASP A 115 -15.80 -7.51 1.74
CA ASP A 115 -15.96 -8.27 0.50
C ASP A 115 -16.34 -7.34 -0.66
N LEU A 116 -15.81 -7.65 -1.85
CA LEU A 116 -15.95 -6.85 -3.06
C LEU A 116 -17.11 -7.38 -3.91
N PRO A 117 -18.21 -6.63 -4.08
CA PRO A 117 -19.34 -7.10 -4.87
C PRO A 117 -19.01 -7.15 -6.36
N ALA A 118 -19.48 -8.19 -7.06
CA ALA A 118 -19.36 -8.34 -8.51
C ALA A 118 -19.91 -7.14 -9.28
N LYS A 119 -20.99 -6.54 -8.76
CA LYS A 119 -21.61 -5.33 -9.32
C LYS A 119 -20.68 -4.12 -9.26
N ALA A 120 -19.89 -3.98 -8.18
CA ALA A 120 -18.92 -2.90 -8.05
C ALA A 120 -17.78 -3.07 -9.06
N ILE A 121 -17.29 -4.31 -9.21
CA ILE A 121 -16.27 -4.65 -10.21
C ILE A 121 -16.77 -4.31 -11.62
N ALA A 122 -17.98 -4.75 -11.98
CA ALA A 122 -18.56 -4.46 -13.29
C ALA A 122 -18.75 -2.98 -13.56
N ARG A 123 -19.10 -2.20 -12.53
CA ARG A 123 -19.31 -0.76 -12.65
C ARG A 123 -18.00 0.01 -12.81
N PHE A 124 -16.98 -0.32 -12.03
CA PHE A 124 -15.79 0.53 -11.89
C PHE A 124 -14.54 -0.01 -12.60
N ILE A 125 -14.43 -1.32 -12.81
CA ILE A 125 -13.34 -1.96 -13.54
C ILE A 125 -13.80 -2.37 -14.95
N GLY A 126 -15.04 -2.84 -15.09
CA GLY A 126 -15.63 -3.29 -16.35
C GLY A 126 -15.67 -4.81 -16.52
N ASP A 127 -15.02 -5.56 -15.63
CA ASP A 127 -15.09 -7.02 -15.61
C ASP A 127 -16.46 -7.53 -15.16
N ARG A 128 -16.86 -8.72 -15.60
CA ARG A 128 -18.16 -9.32 -15.24
C ARG A 128 -17.98 -10.66 -14.51
N PRO A 129 -17.44 -10.67 -13.28
CA PRO A 129 -17.36 -11.89 -12.50
C PRO A 129 -18.76 -12.39 -12.14
N GLN A 130 -18.92 -13.70 -12.05
CA GLN A 130 -20.21 -14.33 -11.73
C GLN A 130 -20.55 -14.30 -10.24
N ARG A 131 -19.58 -13.92 -9.38
CA ARG A 131 -19.73 -13.91 -7.92
C ARG A 131 -18.94 -12.78 -7.29
N ASP A 132 -19.30 -12.46 -6.05
CA ASP A 132 -18.54 -11.57 -5.18
C ASP A 132 -17.23 -12.24 -4.74
N PHE A 133 -16.25 -11.42 -4.36
CA PHE A 133 -14.97 -11.89 -3.84
C PHE A 133 -14.81 -11.50 -2.38
N SER A 134 -14.40 -12.44 -1.55
CA SER A 134 -14.05 -12.10 -0.16
C SER A 134 -12.71 -11.36 -0.08
N SER A 135 -12.52 -10.55 0.96
CA SER A 135 -11.25 -9.85 1.19
C SER A 135 -10.07 -10.81 1.30
N ARG A 136 -10.29 -12.00 1.90
CA ARG A 136 -9.27 -13.05 2.04
C ARG A 136 -8.92 -13.72 0.72
N GLU A 137 -9.90 -13.96 -0.15
CA GLU A 137 -9.66 -14.46 -1.51
C GLU A 137 -8.84 -13.47 -2.32
N LEU A 138 -9.22 -12.19 -2.32
CA LEU A 138 -8.48 -11.15 -3.05
C LEU A 138 -7.07 -11.00 -2.52
N LEU A 139 -6.90 -10.96 -1.19
CA LEU A 139 -5.58 -10.94 -0.57
C LEU A 139 -4.73 -12.12 -1.03
N THR A 140 -5.31 -13.32 -1.08
CA THR A 140 -4.61 -14.53 -1.55
C THR A 140 -4.18 -14.39 -3.01
N MET A 141 -5.06 -13.87 -3.87
CA MET A 141 -4.77 -13.65 -5.29
C MET A 141 -3.64 -12.63 -5.48
N VAL A 142 -3.78 -11.44 -4.92
CA VAL A 142 -2.78 -10.37 -5.07
C VAL A 142 -1.43 -10.74 -4.41
N SER A 143 -1.46 -11.51 -3.31
CA SER A 143 -0.25 -11.96 -2.61
C SER A 143 0.61 -12.95 -3.41
N ARG A 144 0.10 -13.50 -4.52
CA ARG A 144 0.90 -14.30 -5.45
C ARG A 144 1.95 -13.43 -6.15
N MET A 145 1.55 -12.21 -6.53
CA MET A 145 2.37 -11.28 -7.32
C MET A 145 3.00 -10.18 -6.48
N TYR A 146 2.43 -9.85 -5.32
CA TYR A 146 2.84 -8.71 -4.49
C TYR A 146 3.12 -9.10 -3.04
N HIS A 147 4.04 -8.37 -2.41
CA HIS A 147 4.07 -8.19 -0.97
C HIS A 147 3.07 -7.10 -0.60
N VAL A 148 1.97 -7.48 0.03
CA VAL A 148 0.86 -6.57 0.38
C VAL A 148 1.06 -6.02 1.78
N PHE A 149 1.07 -4.69 1.89
CA PHE A 149 1.18 -3.95 3.13
C PHE A 149 0.01 -2.97 3.28
N HIS A 150 -0.34 -2.70 4.53
CA HIS A 150 -1.23 -1.60 4.88
C HIS A 150 -0.54 -0.67 5.89
N VAL A 151 -0.56 0.63 5.60
CA VAL A 151 -0.01 1.69 6.44
C VAL A 151 -1.18 2.40 7.12
N ILE A 152 -1.32 2.19 8.42
CA ILE A 152 -2.33 2.86 9.24
C ILE A 152 -1.85 4.27 9.57
N VAL A 153 -2.57 5.29 9.12
CA VAL A 153 -2.30 6.68 9.45
C VAL A 153 -2.86 6.99 10.84
N GLU A 154 -2.01 6.94 11.86
CA GLU A 154 -2.43 7.04 13.26
C GLU A 154 -2.96 8.43 13.64
N GLU A 155 -2.69 9.45 12.83
CA GLU A 155 -3.23 10.81 12.98
C GLU A 155 -4.65 10.95 12.41
N GLY A 156 -5.17 9.93 11.71
CA GLY A 156 -6.52 9.89 11.18
C GLY A 156 -7.59 9.88 12.28
N SER A 157 -8.80 10.37 11.99
CA SER A 157 -9.84 10.47 13.01
C SER A 157 -10.30 9.10 13.52
N HIS A 158 -10.42 8.11 12.64
CA HIS A 158 -10.95 6.80 13.01
C HIS A 158 -9.89 5.98 13.77
N ALA A 159 -8.65 5.93 13.24
CA ALA A 159 -7.53 5.30 13.93
C ALA A 159 -7.23 5.92 15.30
N ARG A 160 -7.46 7.24 15.51
CA ARG A 160 -7.33 7.84 16.86
C ARG A 160 -8.44 7.43 17.82
N HIS A 161 -9.64 7.15 17.30
CA HIS A 161 -10.79 6.77 18.12
C HIS A 161 -10.68 5.31 18.60
N ASP A 162 -10.27 4.38 17.73
CA ASP A 162 -10.06 2.97 18.05
C ASP A 162 -8.70 2.43 17.55
N PRO A 163 -7.57 2.91 18.10
CA PRO A 163 -6.24 2.54 17.60
C PRO A 163 -5.94 1.04 17.77
N HIS A 164 -6.47 0.43 18.82
CA HIS A 164 -6.24 -0.98 19.12
C HIS A 164 -7.10 -1.89 18.23
N GLY A 165 -8.39 -1.58 18.05
CA GLY A 165 -9.28 -2.39 17.23
C GLY A 165 -8.93 -2.33 15.75
N VAL A 166 -8.68 -1.13 15.19
CA VAL A 166 -8.25 -0.97 13.80
C VAL A 166 -6.98 -1.77 13.53
N ARG A 167 -5.97 -1.65 14.40
CA ARG A 167 -4.72 -2.39 14.26
C ARG A 167 -4.92 -3.90 14.40
N SER A 168 -5.69 -4.36 15.38
CA SER A 168 -5.92 -5.79 15.60
C SER A 168 -6.58 -6.43 14.38
N ARG A 169 -7.65 -5.81 13.85
CA ARG A 169 -8.37 -6.33 12.67
C ARG A 169 -7.46 -6.40 11.45
N TRP A 170 -6.61 -5.39 11.24
CA TRP A 170 -5.61 -5.43 10.18
C TRP A 170 -4.57 -6.52 10.39
N VAL A 171 -4.08 -6.71 11.62
CA VAL A 171 -3.10 -7.76 11.95
C VAL A 171 -3.71 -9.16 11.74
N ASP A 172 -4.99 -9.35 12.03
CA ASP A 172 -5.69 -10.62 11.75
C ASP A 172 -5.80 -10.96 10.25
N LEU A 173 -5.68 -9.95 9.38
CA LEU A 173 -5.73 -10.11 7.92
C LEU A 173 -4.34 -10.17 7.27
N LEU A 174 -3.43 -9.28 7.65
CA LEU A 174 -2.11 -9.09 7.00
C LEU A 174 -0.91 -9.50 7.88
N GLY A 175 -1.15 -9.87 9.14
CA GLY A 175 -0.11 -10.22 10.10
C GLY A 175 0.87 -9.06 10.32
N GLN A 176 2.17 -9.35 10.17
CA GLN A 176 3.23 -8.36 10.37
C GLN A 176 3.26 -7.23 9.34
N ARG A 177 2.57 -7.37 8.19
CA ARG A 177 2.61 -6.37 7.10
C ARG A 177 1.69 -5.17 7.33
N VAL A 178 1.30 -4.96 8.58
CA VAL A 178 0.54 -3.81 9.07
C VAL A 178 1.50 -2.87 9.78
N ILE A 179 1.61 -1.65 9.25
CA ILE A 179 2.60 -0.66 9.70
C ILE A 179 1.87 0.57 10.23
N GLY A 180 2.22 1.02 11.44
CA GLY A 180 1.70 2.27 12.00
C GLY A 180 2.52 3.48 11.53
N LEU A 181 1.85 4.51 11.01
CA LEU A 181 2.42 5.79 10.63
C LEU A 181 2.02 6.85 11.65
N ALA A 182 2.95 7.14 12.56
CA ALA A 182 2.75 8.11 13.65
C ALA A 182 2.88 9.58 13.19
N ASP A 183 3.46 9.81 12.01
CA ASP A 183 3.69 11.13 11.42
C ASP A 183 3.53 11.01 9.89
N HIS A 184 2.45 11.55 9.36
CA HIS A 184 2.10 11.49 7.94
C HIS A 184 3.16 12.13 7.03
N THR A 185 3.99 13.05 7.55
CA THR A 185 5.09 13.66 6.79
C THR A 185 6.23 12.67 6.53
N LYS A 186 6.19 11.48 7.16
CA LYS A 186 7.21 10.42 7.09
C LYS A 186 6.77 9.18 6.31
N LEU A 187 5.72 9.30 5.51
CA LEU A 187 5.20 8.17 4.72
C LEU A 187 6.28 7.57 3.81
N ALA A 188 7.03 8.42 3.10
CA ALA A 188 8.06 8.00 2.16
C ALA A 188 9.15 7.16 2.85
N GLU A 189 9.69 7.68 3.95
CA GLU A 189 10.75 7.03 4.72
C GLU A 189 10.26 5.70 5.32
N VAL A 190 9.01 5.64 5.78
CA VAL A 190 8.40 4.40 6.29
C VAL A 190 8.23 3.36 5.20
N ILE A 191 7.70 3.71 4.02
CA ILE A 191 7.53 2.76 2.90
C ILE A 191 8.88 2.25 2.44
N VAL A 192 9.86 3.13 2.20
CA VAL A 192 11.20 2.72 1.74
C VAL A 192 11.85 1.80 2.76
N SER A 193 11.76 2.13 4.05
CA SER A 193 12.33 1.31 5.12
C SER A 193 11.64 -0.05 5.23
N ALA A 194 10.32 -0.12 5.02
CA ALA A 194 9.58 -1.38 5.01
C ALA A 194 10.03 -2.30 3.87
N ILE A 195 10.27 -1.74 2.68
CA ILE A 195 10.83 -2.48 1.53
C ILE A 195 12.24 -2.96 1.89
N GLU A 196 13.12 -2.09 2.38
CA GLU A 196 14.50 -2.45 2.75
C GLU A 196 14.55 -3.60 3.76
N VAL A 197 13.71 -3.55 4.81
CA VAL A 197 13.64 -4.61 5.82
C VAL A 197 13.07 -5.89 5.21
N ASN A 198 12.02 -5.81 4.39
CA ASN A 198 11.44 -6.97 3.72
C ASN A 198 12.44 -7.65 2.78
N GLU A 199 13.33 -6.87 2.15
CA GLU A 199 14.44 -7.31 1.28
C GLU A 199 15.68 -7.83 2.06
N GLY A 200 15.64 -7.92 3.39
CA GLY A 200 16.72 -8.52 4.17
C GLY A 200 17.57 -7.57 4.98
N ARG A 201 17.38 -6.25 4.89
CA ARG A 201 18.17 -5.30 5.68
C ARG A 201 17.75 -5.33 7.15
N ASP A 202 18.74 -5.20 8.03
CA ASP A 202 18.50 -5.10 9.46
C ASP A 202 17.72 -3.82 9.80
N ARG A 203 16.61 -3.97 10.55
CA ARG A 203 15.68 -2.88 10.88
C ARG A 203 16.34 -1.76 11.67
N ASP A 204 17.27 -2.08 12.58
CA ASP A 204 17.94 -1.05 13.39
C ASP A 204 18.95 -0.27 12.56
N ARG A 205 19.65 -0.92 11.62
CA ARG A 205 20.51 -0.26 10.63
C ARG A 205 19.71 0.63 9.70
N VAL A 206 18.56 0.15 9.18
CA VAL A 206 17.67 0.95 8.33
C VAL A 206 17.19 2.19 9.08
N ALA A 207 16.68 2.04 10.31
CA ALA A 207 16.24 3.18 11.11
C ALA A 207 17.35 4.20 11.38
N LYS A 208 18.58 3.75 11.70
CA LYS A 208 19.74 4.62 11.95
C LYS A 208 20.30 5.29 10.68
N SER A 209 19.94 4.81 9.50
CA SER A 209 20.41 5.38 8.24
C SER A 209 19.74 6.71 7.87
N TRP A 210 18.65 7.07 8.57
CA TRP A 210 17.98 8.36 8.41
C TRP A 210 18.66 9.44 9.25
N SER A 211 19.03 10.55 8.63
CA SER A 211 19.82 11.63 9.24
C SER A 211 19.09 12.36 10.38
N SER A 212 17.77 12.52 10.25
CA SER A 212 16.93 13.15 11.26
C SER A 212 16.58 12.16 12.38
N ARG A 213 16.89 12.53 13.63
CA ARG A 213 16.51 11.76 14.82
C ARG A 213 15.01 11.47 14.87
N GLN A 214 14.17 12.44 14.52
CA GLN A 214 12.71 12.26 14.49
C GLN A 214 12.31 11.19 13.46
N THR A 215 12.88 11.26 12.25
CA THR A 215 12.61 10.29 11.18
C THR A 215 13.05 8.89 11.59
N ALA A 216 14.25 8.75 12.16
CA ALA A 216 14.75 7.49 12.67
C ALA A 216 13.84 6.86 13.73
N LEU A 217 13.25 7.67 14.62
CA LEU A 217 12.30 7.20 15.64
C LEU A 217 10.98 6.70 15.03
N VAL A 218 10.41 7.45 14.07
CA VAL A 218 9.17 7.07 13.38
C VAL A 218 9.39 5.77 12.59
N VAL A 219 10.47 5.69 11.81
CA VAL A 219 10.85 4.50 11.05
C VAL A 219 11.05 3.31 11.98
N ARG A 220 11.83 3.46 13.06
CA ARG A 220 12.08 2.37 14.01
C ARG A 220 10.79 1.80 14.58
N ARG A 221 9.83 2.66 14.94
CA ARG A 221 8.51 2.23 15.42
C ARG A 221 7.74 1.47 14.33
N ALA A 222 7.72 2.02 13.12
CA ALA A 222 6.99 1.47 11.98
C ALA A 222 7.48 0.06 11.59
N VAL A 223 8.79 -0.15 11.52
CA VAL A 223 9.37 -1.44 11.09
C VAL A 223 9.64 -2.42 12.25
N ALA A 224 9.33 -2.06 13.49
CA ALA A 224 9.64 -2.88 14.67
C ALA A 224 9.03 -4.29 14.59
N GLY A 225 7.83 -4.42 14.02
CA GLY A 225 7.15 -5.71 13.88
C GLY A 225 7.53 -6.51 12.63
N LEU A 226 8.30 -5.93 11.70
CA LEU A 226 8.66 -6.58 10.44
C LEU A 226 9.82 -7.55 10.64
N THR A 227 9.63 -8.80 10.24
CA THR A 227 10.72 -9.74 10.00
C THR A 227 11.06 -9.75 8.51
N PRO A 228 12.34 -9.80 8.14
CA PRO A 228 12.73 -9.97 6.75
C PRO A 228 12.11 -11.21 6.12
N THR A 229 11.74 -11.14 4.84
CA THR A 229 11.35 -12.35 4.11
C THR A 229 12.62 -13.15 3.87
N ALA A 230 12.65 -14.43 4.28
CA ALA A 230 13.78 -15.30 3.98
C ALA A 230 13.99 -15.32 2.45
N ALA A 231 15.22 -15.10 2.00
CA ALA A 231 15.55 -15.18 0.57
C ALA A 231 15.04 -16.52 0.02
N PRO A 232 14.49 -16.57 -1.21
CA PRO A 232 14.09 -17.83 -1.79
C PRO A 232 15.32 -18.74 -1.80
N ALA A 233 15.22 -19.89 -1.12
CA ALA A 233 16.17 -20.96 -1.31
C ALA A 233 16.20 -21.24 -2.82
N SER A 234 17.41 -21.32 -3.39
CA SER A 234 17.65 -21.75 -4.76
C SER A 234 17.24 -23.22 -4.93
N GLY A 235 15.94 -23.49 -4.81
CA GLY A 235 15.32 -24.78 -4.99
C GLY A 235 14.88 -24.92 -6.44
N VAL A 236 15.61 -25.73 -7.19
CA VAL A 236 15.26 -26.19 -8.53
C VAL A 236 13.81 -26.70 -8.52
N VAL A 237 12.91 -26.01 -9.21
CA VAL A 237 11.57 -26.52 -9.52
C VAL A 237 11.75 -27.48 -10.69
N ARG A 238 11.69 -28.79 -10.42
CA ARG A 238 11.48 -29.79 -11.46
C ARG A 238 9.98 -29.87 -11.74
N PHE A 239 9.64 -29.75 -13.02
CA PHE A 239 8.29 -29.95 -13.57
C PHE A 239 7.77 -31.35 -13.29
#